data_AF-A0A523TWG3-F1
#
_entry.id   AF-A0A523TWG3-F1
#
_cell.length_a   1.000
_cell.length_b   1.000
_cell.length_c   1.000
_cell.angle_alpha   90.00
_cell.angle_beta   90.00
_cell.angle_gamma   90.00
#
_symmetry.space_group_name_H-M   'P 1'
#
loop_
_entity.id
_entity.type
_entity.pdbx_description
1 polymer ?
#
loop_
_entity_poly.entity_id
_entity_poly.type
_entity_poly.pdbx_seq_one_letter_code
_entity_poly.pdbx_strand_id
1 'polypeptide(L)'
;MLKRIRFLLFFAALLGLFMTFNSSSLVLAEDEEEDEKQGEKEGDKPPEQDVGENPDFYARRGIKKADVDAAVEKACAFLKAGQQADGSIPGPSGTQAANYPMGSTALACFALLKGGVPRTDPVIQKGLKFCREHWSASADHPDANKGGNTQGRMMRPSKTYSISCLILALEAWYAPRPPKTKKEKQKSMTAPYEERVKKNFARFAGAADKKLMKELVDWLLSKQERNIWRYPGKAGNSQPVEDASNTQYVALALNAARRCNVPIGKDVWKRMADYFIREQDKDGPEVKPFRVPGADSSIRNLKREGKRIMKELKKAFKKEARKARSKKDKDEEKGDMDSGPRTAPVDEKKLFGNEKHEMKARGWSYVTKSAPKDDPKSFTVTSGSMTTSGVAALMIAKAALEGYGGWKSGYGKKGNQAIRDGCAWLARNFSATMNPSLGQHYHLYYLYGLERAGVLSLCMQLGAHDWYAEGAKWFLANQSGDGHWPGDSTCGDIANTCFGILFLKRATTPVIELPRDTFTGASLFNPKKKDENVARPGK
;
A
#
# COMPACT_ATOMS: atom_id res chain seq x y z
N MET A 1 -40.25 46.66 34.31
CA MET A 1 -39.93 47.73 35.28
C MET A 1 -38.50 47.55 35.80
N LEU A 2 -38.04 48.48 36.64
CA LEU A 2 -36.65 48.73 37.02
C LEU A 2 -36.04 47.79 38.09
N LYS A 3 -34.69 47.83 38.18
CA LYS A 3 -33.81 47.70 39.37
C LYS A 3 -33.52 46.31 40.00
N ARG A 4 -32.24 45.89 39.88
CA ARG A 4 -31.19 45.75 40.92
C ARG A 4 -29.86 45.44 40.19
N ILE A 5 -28.79 46.24 40.09
CA ILE A 5 -28.06 47.24 40.92
C ILE A 5 -26.99 46.64 41.87
N ARG A 6 -25.71 46.77 41.45
CA ARG A 6 -24.44 46.83 42.23
C ARG A 6 -24.06 45.55 43.01
N PHE A 7 -22.82 45.28 43.46
CA PHE A 7 -21.48 45.94 43.47
C PHE A 7 -20.45 44.82 43.82
N LEU A 8 -19.12 44.79 43.59
CA LEU A 8 -17.97 45.53 42.99
C LEU A 8 -17.03 44.43 42.40
N LEU A 9 -15.87 44.55 41.72
CA LEU A 9 -15.01 45.53 41.00
C LEU A 9 -14.13 44.62 40.03
N PHE A 10 -12.98 44.91 39.43
CA PHE A 10 -12.01 46.02 39.42
C PHE A 10 -11.39 46.15 38.00
N PHE A 11 -11.15 47.40 37.55
CA PHE A 11 -10.43 47.89 36.35
C PHE A 11 -10.08 46.98 35.15
N ALA A 12 -10.55 47.41 33.97
CA ALA A 12 -9.76 47.46 32.74
C ALA A 12 -9.86 48.88 32.14
N ALA A 13 -8.74 49.44 31.66
CA ALA A 13 -8.62 50.73 31.00
C ALA A 13 -7.28 50.76 30.21
N LEU A 14 -7.11 51.47 29.08
CA LEU A 14 -8.00 52.41 28.39
C LEU A 14 -7.94 52.19 26.85
N LEU A 15 -8.69 53.00 26.10
CA LEU A 15 -8.90 52.96 24.64
C LEU A 15 -7.61 52.96 23.79
N GLY A 16 -7.69 52.37 22.58
CA GLY A 16 -6.75 52.61 21.48
C GLY A 16 -7.32 53.58 20.42
N LEU A 17 -6.49 54.02 19.47
CA LEU A 17 -6.91 54.97 18.41
C LEU A 17 -6.13 54.82 17.08
N PHE A 18 -6.89 54.60 16.00
CA PHE A 18 -6.63 54.93 14.58
C PHE A 18 -5.42 54.38 13.79
N MET A 19 -5.53 54.54 12.46
CA MET A 19 -4.61 54.11 11.41
C MET A 19 -3.65 55.24 10.98
N THR A 20 -2.45 54.93 10.46
CA THR A 20 -2.11 55.02 9.02
C THR A 20 -0.59 55.06 8.73
N PHE A 21 -0.26 54.69 7.49
CA PHE A 21 0.96 55.00 6.72
C PHE A 21 2.32 54.42 7.11
N ASN A 22 3.19 54.47 6.10
CA ASN A 22 4.47 53.77 5.93
C ASN A 22 5.49 54.78 5.39
N SER A 23 6.70 54.82 5.93
CA SER A 23 7.85 55.54 5.34
C SER A 23 9.20 55.03 5.85
N SER A 24 10.21 55.20 5.00
CA SER A 24 11.56 54.63 5.03
C SER A 24 12.50 55.11 6.15
N SER A 25 13.40 54.21 6.54
CA SER A 25 14.87 54.36 6.67
C SER A 25 15.52 55.68 7.13
N LEU A 26 16.35 55.59 8.18
CA LEU A 26 17.82 55.88 8.18
C LEU A 26 18.40 55.22 9.47
N VAL A 27 19.43 54.35 9.41
CA VAL A 27 20.90 54.61 9.41
C VAL A 27 21.46 55.18 10.73
N LEU A 28 22.29 54.39 11.40
CA LEU A 28 23.71 54.59 11.79
C LEU A 28 24.24 53.14 12.06
N ALA A 29 25.32 52.64 11.46
CA ALA A 29 26.74 52.99 11.67
C ALA A 29 27.18 52.76 13.13
N GLU A 30 28.29 52.09 13.45
CA GLU A 30 29.26 51.28 12.68
C GLU A 30 30.16 50.60 13.74
N ASP A 31 30.78 49.45 13.45
CA ASP A 31 32.07 49.01 14.04
C ASP A 31 32.51 47.70 13.36
N GLU A 32 33.81 47.56 13.12
CA GLU A 32 34.43 46.44 12.40
C GLU A 32 35.13 45.47 13.37
N GLU A 33 35.03 44.17 13.11
CA GLU A 33 36.04 43.19 13.55
C GLU A 33 36.20 42.14 12.46
N GLU A 34 37.38 42.07 11.83
CA GLU A 34 37.77 40.98 10.93
C GLU A 34 38.14 39.75 11.76
N ASP A 35 37.71 38.56 11.35
CA ASP A 35 38.32 37.30 11.83
C ASP A 35 38.36 36.23 10.71
N GLU A 36 39.31 35.32 10.79
CA GLU A 36 39.87 34.63 9.63
C GLU A 36 39.05 33.46 9.07
N LYS A 37 39.25 33.22 7.75
CA LYS A 37 38.68 32.09 7.03
C LYS A 37 39.24 30.76 7.55
N GLN A 38 38.41 29.96 8.22
CA GLN A 38 38.61 28.50 8.32
C GLN A 38 37.58 27.77 7.46
N GLY A 39 38.07 26.77 6.71
CA GLY A 39 37.36 26.23 5.54
C GLY A 39 36.07 25.47 5.84
N GLU A 40 35.11 25.61 4.92
CA GLU A 40 33.89 24.80 4.89
C GLU A 40 34.25 23.32 4.81
N LYS A 41 33.98 22.57 5.89
CA LYS A 41 33.97 21.10 5.82
C LYS A 41 32.70 20.67 5.09
N GLU A 42 32.87 19.74 4.15
CA GLU A 42 31.79 19.22 3.31
C GLU A 42 30.54 18.87 4.13
N GLY A 43 29.38 19.31 3.65
CA GLY A 43 28.12 19.15 4.37
C GLY A 43 27.83 17.69 4.75
N ASP A 44 27.53 17.47 6.03
CA ASP A 44 27.29 16.17 6.66
C ASP A 44 26.15 15.41 5.95
N LYS A 45 26.50 14.60 4.95
CA LYS A 45 25.55 13.81 4.17
C LYS A 45 24.84 12.84 5.12
N PRO A 46 23.50 12.96 5.31
CA PRO A 46 22.80 12.10 6.24
C PRO A 46 23.00 10.63 5.83
N PRO A 47 23.42 9.74 6.74
CA PRO A 47 23.93 8.42 6.37
C PRO A 47 22.89 7.65 5.57
N GLU A 48 23.34 7.19 4.40
CA GLU A 48 22.55 6.53 3.37
C GLU A 48 21.80 5.34 3.98
N GLN A 49 20.49 5.49 4.15
CA GLN A 49 19.69 4.52 4.90
C GLN A 49 19.41 3.32 4.01
N ASP A 50 20.28 2.31 4.06
CA ASP A 50 19.93 0.95 3.61
C ASP A 50 18.68 0.49 4.38
N VAL A 51 17.52 0.67 3.74
CA VAL A 51 16.24 0.19 4.25
C VAL A 51 16.24 -1.33 4.09
N GLY A 52 16.89 -1.98 5.06
CA GLY A 52 17.44 -3.32 4.90
C GLY A 52 16.41 -4.37 4.50
N GLU A 53 16.56 -4.84 3.28
CA GLU A 53 16.05 -6.12 2.80
C GLU A 53 17.26 -6.96 2.38
N ASN A 54 17.26 -8.26 2.66
CA ASN A 54 18.43 -9.12 2.51
C ASN A 54 18.91 -9.15 1.03
N PRO A 55 20.21 -8.93 0.75
CA PRO A 55 20.73 -8.96 -0.62
C PRO A 55 20.39 -10.26 -1.37
N ASP A 56 20.21 -11.39 -0.66
CA ASP A 56 19.79 -12.69 -1.19
C ASP A 56 18.38 -12.67 -1.83
N PHE A 57 17.49 -11.71 -1.49
CA PHE A 57 16.17 -11.57 -2.14
C PHE A 57 16.26 -11.01 -3.56
N TYR A 58 17.09 -9.97 -3.76
CA TYR A 58 17.28 -9.28 -5.04
C TYR A 58 18.28 -10.04 -5.93
N ALA A 59 19.41 -10.48 -5.37
CA ALA A 59 20.46 -11.18 -6.10
C ALA A 59 19.95 -12.47 -6.77
N ARG A 60 19.12 -13.27 -6.08
CA ARG A 60 18.48 -14.48 -6.65
C ARG A 60 17.57 -14.19 -7.85
N ARG A 61 17.12 -12.96 -8.04
CA ARG A 61 16.26 -12.53 -9.15
C ARG A 61 17.02 -11.88 -10.30
N GLY A 62 18.33 -11.65 -10.16
CA GLY A 62 19.10 -10.85 -11.11
C GLY A 62 18.66 -9.39 -11.12
N ILE A 63 18.45 -8.82 -9.93
CA ILE A 63 18.14 -7.40 -9.69
C ILE A 63 19.11 -6.90 -8.61
N LYS A 64 19.54 -5.63 -8.66
CA LYS A 64 20.26 -5.00 -7.55
C LYS A 64 19.28 -4.17 -6.70
N LYS A 65 19.44 -4.22 -5.38
CA LYS A 65 18.63 -3.41 -4.46
C LYS A 65 18.84 -1.90 -4.69
N ALA A 66 20.08 -1.48 -4.94
CA ALA A 66 20.42 -0.08 -5.24
C ALA A 66 19.66 0.47 -6.45
N ASP A 67 19.60 -0.29 -7.56
CA ASP A 67 18.87 0.10 -8.77
C ASP A 67 17.37 0.35 -8.46
N VAL A 68 16.76 -0.50 -7.61
CA VAL A 68 15.35 -0.39 -7.16
C VAL A 68 15.13 0.78 -6.20
N ASP A 69 16.02 0.98 -5.23
CA ASP A 69 15.90 2.08 -4.27
C ASP A 69 16.10 3.45 -4.96
N ALA A 70 17.08 3.57 -5.86
CA ALA A 70 17.32 4.77 -6.66
C ALA A 70 16.18 5.10 -7.63
N ALA A 71 15.58 4.08 -8.27
CA ALA A 71 14.39 4.28 -9.10
C ALA A 71 13.21 4.81 -8.28
N VAL A 72 12.99 4.27 -7.07
CA VAL A 72 11.93 4.76 -6.17
C VAL A 72 12.24 6.16 -5.64
N GLU A 73 13.50 6.50 -5.37
CA GLU A 73 13.88 7.85 -4.95
C GLU A 73 13.57 8.89 -6.04
N LYS A 74 13.98 8.65 -7.29
CA LYS A 74 13.65 9.51 -8.43
C LYS A 74 12.14 9.68 -8.60
N ALA A 75 11.38 8.58 -8.51
CA ALA A 75 9.92 8.61 -8.59
C ALA A 75 9.28 9.40 -7.44
N CYS A 76 9.86 9.35 -6.24
CA CYS A 76 9.44 10.19 -5.12
C CYS A 76 9.80 11.67 -5.35
N ALA A 77 10.94 11.97 -5.96
CA ALA A 77 11.33 13.34 -6.32
C ALA A 77 10.37 13.95 -7.34
N PHE A 78 10.01 13.21 -8.41
CA PHE A 78 9.00 13.62 -9.38
C PHE A 78 7.65 13.94 -8.73
N LEU A 79 7.11 13.04 -7.91
CA LEU A 79 5.83 13.26 -7.21
C LEU A 79 5.89 14.43 -6.21
N LYS A 80 7.06 14.75 -5.65
CA LYS A 80 7.26 15.95 -4.82
C LYS A 80 7.32 17.23 -5.65
N ALA A 81 7.96 17.21 -6.82
CA ALA A 81 8.03 18.35 -7.74
C ALA A 81 6.65 18.71 -8.34
N GLY A 82 5.76 17.72 -8.52
CA GLY A 82 4.40 17.94 -9.00
C GLY A 82 3.43 18.60 -7.99
N GLN A 83 3.85 18.87 -6.75
CA GLN A 83 2.97 19.48 -5.74
C GLN A 83 2.70 20.97 -6.02
N GLN A 84 1.42 21.32 -6.06
CA GLN A 84 0.92 22.67 -6.23
C GLN A 84 0.95 23.48 -4.92
N ALA A 85 0.80 24.80 -5.01
CA ALA A 85 0.88 25.71 -3.85
C ALA A 85 -0.16 25.40 -2.75
N ASP A 86 -1.34 24.89 -3.12
CA ASP A 86 -2.41 24.46 -2.19
C ASP A 86 -2.12 23.12 -1.49
N GLY A 87 -1.05 22.43 -1.87
CA GLY A 87 -0.66 21.10 -1.40
C GLY A 87 -1.16 19.93 -2.25
N SER A 88 -2.00 20.18 -3.26
CA SER A 88 -2.50 19.13 -4.15
C SER A 88 -1.41 18.58 -5.07
N ILE A 89 -1.55 17.31 -5.48
CA ILE A 89 -0.75 16.67 -6.52
C ILE A 89 -1.75 16.13 -7.57
N PRO A 90 -2.28 17.00 -8.44
CA PRO A 90 -3.29 16.63 -9.44
C PRO A 90 -2.66 15.86 -10.62
N GLY A 91 -3.46 15.06 -11.32
CA GLY A 91 -3.08 14.57 -12.65
C GLY A 91 -3.08 15.70 -13.69
N PRO A 92 -2.38 15.55 -14.83
CA PRO A 92 -2.27 16.60 -15.84
C PRO A 92 -3.62 17.13 -16.34
N SER A 93 -3.69 18.42 -16.66
CA SER A 93 -4.90 19.05 -17.20
C SER A 93 -5.45 18.32 -18.43
N GLY A 94 -6.77 18.16 -18.49
CA GLY A 94 -7.45 17.39 -19.55
C GLY A 94 -7.51 15.86 -19.30
N THR A 95 -6.72 15.31 -18.38
CA THR A 95 -6.82 13.87 -18.03
C THR A 95 -8.03 13.58 -17.13
N GLN A 96 -8.46 12.31 -17.09
CA GLN A 96 -9.47 11.87 -16.13
C GLN A 96 -9.04 12.17 -14.68
N ALA A 97 -7.75 12.00 -14.35
CA ALA A 97 -7.20 12.19 -13.02
C ALA A 97 -7.32 13.64 -12.48
N ALA A 98 -7.29 14.66 -13.35
CA ALA A 98 -7.51 16.06 -12.96
C ALA A 98 -8.89 16.31 -12.30
N ASN A 99 -9.89 15.46 -12.57
CA ASN A 99 -11.22 15.55 -11.95
C ASN A 99 -11.26 15.05 -10.50
N TYR A 100 -10.19 14.40 -10.01
CA TYR A 100 -10.13 13.77 -8.69
C TYR A 100 -8.92 14.24 -7.86
N PRO A 101 -8.71 15.56 -7.65
CA PRO A 101 -7.48 16.08 -7.05
C PRO A 101 -7.21 15.53 -5.64
N MET A 102 -8.23 15.35 -4.79
CA MET A 102 -8.08 14.67 -3.49
C MET A 102 -7.64 13.21 -3.63
N GLY A 103 -8.12 12.48 -4.65
CA GLY A 103 -7.76 11.09 -4.87
C GLY A 103 -6.34 10.91 -5.40
N SER A 104 -5.94 11.77 -6.34
CA SER A 104 -4.57 11.87 -6.86
C SER A 104 -3.58 12.22 -5.74
N THR A 105 -3.88 13.28 -4.97
CA THR A 105 -3.05 13.72 -3.83
C THR A 105 -2.94 12.63 -2.76
N ALA A 106 -4.04 11.98 -2.39
CA ALA A 106 -4.02 10.90 -1.40
C ALA A 106 -3.24 9.67 -1.88
N LEU A 107 -3.35 9.30 -3.17
CA LEU A 107 -2.56 8.23 -3.77
C LEU A 107 -1.06 8.57 -3.78
N ALA A 108 -0.70 9.81 -4.14
CA ALA A 108 0.67 10.30 -4.10
C ALA A 108 1.25 10.31 -2.68
N CYS A 109 0.51 10.82 -1.69
CA CYS A 109 0.94 10.74 -0.28
C CYS A 109 1.11 9.30 0.20
N PHE A 110 0.23 8.37 -0.20
CA PHE A 110 0.36 6.95 0.11
C PHE A 110 1.61 6.32 -0.55
N ALA A 111 1.84 6.61 -1.83
CA ALA A 111 3.01 6.12 -2.56
C ALA A 111 4.32 6.66 -1.96
N LEU A 112 4.43 7.97 -1.72
CA LEU A 112 5.58 8.62 -1.09
C LEU A 112 5.90 8.01 0.30
N LEU A 113 4.88 7.84 1.16
CA LEU A 113 5.03 7.20 2.48
C LEU A 113 5.48 5.73 2.40
N LYS A 114 5.12 5.00 1.34
CA LYS A 114 5.55 3.62 1.08
C LYS A 114 6.91 3.54 0.37
N GLY A 115 7.28 4.57 -0.40
CA GLY A 115 8.59 4.77 -1.00
C GLY A 115 9.69 4.93 0.06
N GLY A 116 9.37 5.62 1.14
CA GLY A 116 10.25 5.86 2.29
C GLY A 116 10.25 7.32 2.77
N VAL A 117 9.58 8.22 2.05
CA VAL A 117 9.51 9.65 2.38
C VAL A 117 8.91 9.80 3.78
N PRO A 118 9.60 10.48 4.70
CA PRO A 118 9.11 10.58 6.07
C PRO A 118 7.86 11.45 6.09
N ARG A 119 6.77 10.97 6.69
CA ARG A 119 6.22 11.63 7.89
C ARG A 119 6.13 13.16 7.92
N THR A 120 7.29 13.73 8.20
CA THR A 120 7.58 15.13 8.53
C THR A 120 8.00 15.96 7.31
N ASP A 121 8.10 15.34 6.14
CA ASP A 121 8.34 16.03 4.86
C ASP A 121 7.21 17.02 4.57
N PRO A 122 7.50 18.28 4.22
CA PRO A 122 6.50 19.29 3.93
C PRO A 122 5.48 18.87 2.87
N VAL A 123 5.87 18.07 1.86
CA VAL A 123 4.96 17.61 0.81
C VAL A 123 3.88 16.68 1.37
N ILE A 124 4.29 15.76 2.25
CA ILE A 124 3.41 14.82 2.95
C ILE A 124 2.46 15.57 3.91
N GLN A 125 2.96 16.59 4.61
CA GLN A 125 2.13 17.45 5.48
C GLN A 125 1.09 18.24 4.67
N LYS A 126 1.51 18.95 3.61
CA LYS A 126 0.64 19.76 2.75
C LYS A 126 -0.42 18.92 2.03
N GLY A 127 -0.03 17.79 1.44
CA GLY A 127 -0.97 16.94 0.68
C GLY A 127 -2.05 16.31 1.56
N LEU A 128 -1.70 15.89 2.78
CA LEU A 128 -2.70 15.39 3.72
C LEU A 128 -3.50 16.49 4.42
N LYS A 129 -2.99 17.72 4.53
CA LYS A 129 -3.81 18.91 4.88
C LYS A 129 -4.87 19.16 3.81
N PHE A 130 -4.46 19.27 2.54
CA PHE A 130 -5.35 19.45 1.39
C PHE A 130 -6.47 18.38 1.36
N CYS A 131 -6.14 17.11 1.53
CA CYS A 131 -7.14 16.03 1.53
C CYS A 131 -8.16 16.14 2.69
N ARG A 132 -7.76 16.65 3.86
CA ARG A 132 -8.65 16.84 5.02
C ARG A 132 -9.60 18.01 4.81
N GLU A 133 -9.10 19.10 4.24
CA GLU A 133 -9.89 20.28 3.91
C GLU A 133 -10.89 19.97 2.79
N HIS A 134 -10.47 19.22 1.77
CA HIS A 134 -11.32 18.75 0.68
C HIS A 134 -12.43 17.77 1.17
N TRP A 135 -12.14 16.91 2.15
CA TRP A 135 -13.17 16.09 2.81
C TRP A 135 -14.16 16.96 3.61
N SER A 136 -13.64 17.88 4.43
CA SER A 136 -14.45 18.79 5.27
C SER A 136 -15.38 19.68 4.43
N ALA A 137 -14.95 20.07 3.24
CA ALA A 137 -15.70 20.91 2.29
C ALA A 137 -16.65 20.11 1.36
N SER A 138 -16.68 18.77 1.43
CA SER A 138 -17.49 17.94 0.53
C SER A 138 -18.97 17.93 0.91
N ALA A 139 -19.85 17.89 -0.08
CA ALA A 139 -21.29 17.70 0.11
C ALA A 139 -21.67 16.36 0.79
N ASP A 140 -20.77 15.38 0.79
CA ASP A 140 -20.93 14.08 1.47
C ASP A 140 -20.50 14.09 2.96
N HIS A 141 -19.99 15.20 3.49
CA HIS A 141 -19.45 15.28 4.85
C HIS A 141 -20.56 15.14 5.93
N PRO A 142 -20.36 14.42 7.06
CA PRO A 142 -21.40 14.20 8.07
C PRO A 142 -21.96 15.48 8.71
N ASP A 143 -21.16 16.55 8.75
CA ASP A 143 -21.57 17.87 9.26
C ASP A 143 -22.21 18.77 8.19
N ALA A 144 -22.33 18.32 6.94
CA ALA A 144 -22.81 19.14 5.82
C ALA A 144 -24.21 19.72 6.04
N ASN A 145 -25.17 18.92 6.52
CA ASN A 145 -26.56 19.35 6.63
C ASN A 145 -26.90 20.07 7.96
N LYS A 146 -25.90 20.43 8.77
CA LYS A 146 -26.08 20.97 10.14
C LYS A 146 -26.19 22.51 10.20
N GLY A 147 -26.90 23.13 9.25
CA GLY A 147 -27.37 24.53 9.35
C GLY A 147 -26.31 25.66 9.25
N GLY A 148 -25.02 25.37 9.25
CA GLY A 148 -23.96 26.36 9.05
C GLY A 148 -23.67 26.65 7.56
N ASN A 149 -23.40 27.92 7.24
CA ASN A 149 -23.26 28.49 5.88
C ASN A 149 -22.66 27.51 4.83
N THR A 150 -23.38 27.32 3.72
CA THR A 150 -22.96 26.47 2.59
C THR A 150 -22.03 27.17 1.60
N GLN A 151 -21.93 28.49 1.68
CA GLN A 151 -21.11 29.35 0.82
C GLN A 151 -19.61 29.02 1.00
N GLY A 152 -18.95 28.63 -0.09
CA GLY A 152 -17.55 28.19 -0.08
C GLY A 152 -17.34 26.66 -0.03
N ARG A 153 -18.39 25.84 0.10
CA ARG A 153 -18.24 24.38 -0.02
C ARG A 153 -18.02 23.92 -1.46
N MET A 154 -17.26 22.83 -1.60
CA MET A 154 -17.18 22.12 -2.86
C MET A 154 -18.43 21.28 -3.05
N MET A 155 -19.33 21.74 -3.93
CA MET A 155 -20.54 21.03 -4.39
C MET A 155 -20.22 19.78 -5.25
N ARG A 156 -19.10 19.10 -4.96
CA ARG A 156 -18.63 17.88 -5.62
C ARG A 156 -18.81 16.69 -4.67
N PRO A 157 -19.58 15.65 -5.06
CA PRO A 157 -19.75 14.47 -4.23
C PRO A 157 -18.44 13.69 -4.11
N SER A 158 -18.21 13.11 -2.94
CA SER A 158 -17.04 12.28 -2.67
C SER A 158 -17.02 11.01 -3.53
N LYS A 159 -15.83 10.46 -3.76
CA LYS A 159 -15.60 9.36 -4.69
C LYS A 159 -14.86 8.21 -4.01
N THR A 160 -15.33 6.99 -4.25
CA THR A 160 -14.91 5.76 -3.57
C THR A 160 -13.41 5.53 -3.63
N TYR A 161 -12.78 5.77 -4.78
CA TYR A 161 -11.32 5.81 -4.94
C TYR A 161 -10.65 6.81 -3.99
N SER A 162 -11.05 8.08 -4.01
CA SER A 162 -10.41 9.15 -3.23
C SER A 162 -10.46 8.91 -1.73
N ILE A 163 -11.61 8.45 -1.23
CA ILE A 163 -11.81 8.12 0.19
C ILE A 163 -10.97 6.89 0.59
N SER A 164 -10.89 5.89 -0.29
CA SER A 164 -10.06 4.69 -0.07
C SER A 164 -8.57 5.04 -0.02
N CYS A 165 -8.06 5.85 -0.96
CA CYS A 165 -6.67 6.30 -0.98
C CYS A 165 -6.33 7.14 0.26
N LEU A 166 -7.26 7.98 0.75
CA LEU A 166 -7.03 8.76 1.97
C LEU A 166 -6.91 7.87 3.22
N ILE A 167 -7.75 6.84 3.37
CA ILE A 167 -7.60 5.85 4.45
C ILE A 167 -6.26 5.12 4.37
N LEU A 168 -5.82 4.74 3.16
CA LEU A 168 -4.52 4.10 2.94
C LEU A 168 -3.34 5.01 3.31
N ALA A 169 -3.39 6.29 2.92
CA ALA A 169 -2.38 7.28 3.30
C ALA A 169 -2.34 7.55 4.81
N LEU A 170 -3.50 7.60 5.48
CA LEU A 170 -3.60 7.72 6.94
C LEU A 170 -3.01 6.49 7.66
N GLU A 171 -3.25 5.27 7.18
CA GLU A 171 -2.62 4.07 7.74
C GLU A 171 -1.10 4.08 7.55
N ALA A 172 -0.63 4.49 6.37
CA ALA A 172 0.80 4.63 6.08
C ALA A 172 1.48 5.71 6.94
N TRP A 173 0.79 6.81 7.29
CA TRP A 173 1.30 7.84 8.20
C TRP A 173 1.53 7.33 9.63
N TYR A 174 0.67 6.41 10.09
CA TYR A 174 0.82 5.74 11.38
C TYR A 174 1.65 4.44 11.31
N ALA A 175 2.20 4.11 10.13
CA ALA A 175 3.06 2.96 9.96
C ALA A 175 4.31 2.99 10.85
N PRO A 176 4.92 1.83 11.13
CA PRO A 176 6.20 1.76 11.81
C PRO A 176 7.27 2.39 10.92
N ARG A 177 8.00 3.39 11.45
CA ARG A 177 9.13 4.03 10.75
C ARG A 177 10.19 2.99 10.34
N PRO A 178 10.97 3.25 9.28
CA PRO A 178 12.22 2.55 9.02
C PRO A 178 13.11 2.49 10.27
N PRO A 179 13.77 1.36 10.57
CA PRO A 179 14.62 1.24 11.74
C PRO A 179 15.93 2.00 11.53
N LYS A 180 16.26 2.95 12.42
CA LYS A 180 17.55 3.68 12.36
C LYS A 180 18.68 2.95 13.10
N THR A 181 18.35 1.98 13.95
CA THR A 181 19.32 1.26 14.78
C THR A 181 19.21 -0.26 14.62
N LYS A 182 20.30 -1.01 14.85
CA LYS A 182 20.27 -2.50 14.85
C LYS A 182 19.22 -3.07 15.83
N LYS A 183 18.97 -2.38 16.94
CA LYS A 183 17.92 -2.71 17.95
C LYS A 183 16.50 -2.54 17.39
N GLU A 184 16.26 -1.53 16.57
CA GLU A 184 14.99 -1.36 15.87
C GLU A 184 14.84 -2.32 14.69
N LYS A 185 15.92 -2.62 13.95
CA LYS A 185 15.98 -3.62 12.86
C LYS A 185 15.58 -5.00 13.40
N GLN A 186 16.17 -5.43 14.53
CA GLN A 186 15.76 -6.65 15.23
C GLN A 186 14.27 -6.62 15.66
N LYS A 187 13.77 -5.48 16.13
CA LYS A 187 12.37 -5.31 16.58
C LYS A 187 11.36 -5.31 15.42
N SER A 188 11.71 -4.78 14.24
CA SER A 188 10.85 -4.81 13.06
C SER A 188 10.79 -6.22 12.42
N MET A 189 11.82 -7.04 12.59
CA MET A 189 11.85 -8.43 12.12
C MET A 189 11.17 -9.44 13.08
N THR A 190 10.83 -9.05 14.32
CA THR A 190 10.35 -9.98 15.38
C THR A 190 8.98 -9.62 15.98
N ALA A 191 8.23 -8.71 15.38
CA ALA A 191 6.86 -8.36 15.76
C ALA A 191 6.02 -7.94 14.53
N PRO A 192 4.73 -8.31 14.39
CA PRO A 192 3.94 -7.95 13.21
C PRO A 192 3.70 -6.44 13.05
N TYR A 193 3.90 -5.90 11.85
CA TYR A 193 3.40 -4.62 11.36
C TYR A 193 1.92 -4.40 11.70
N GLU A 194 1.03 -5.40 11.60
CA GLU A 194 -0.38 -5.28 12.06
C GLU A 194 -0.46 -4.84 13.54
N GLU A 195 0.31 -5.50 14.42
CA GLU A 195 0.37 -5.16 15.85
C GLU A 195 1.08 -3.81 16.09
N ARG A 196 2.10 -3.47 15.29
CA ARG A 196 2.84 -2.20 15.39
C ARG A 196 2.00 -1.00 14.90
N VAL A 197 1.28 -1.11 13.79
CA VAL A 197 0.33 -0.10 13.27
C VAL A 197 -0.76 0.15 14.30
N LYS A 198 -1.40 -0.93 14.79
CA LYS A 198 -2.45 -0.82 15.81
C LYS A 198 -1.96 -0.08 17.06
N LYS A 199 -0.76 -0.40 17.55
CA LYS A 199 -0.14 0.29 18.68
C LYS A 199 0.21 1.76 18.38
N ASN A 200 0.73 2.04 17.18
CA ASN A 200 1.06 3.40 16.76
C ASN A 200 -0.19 4.28 16.62
N PHE A 201 -1.23 3.80 15.93
CA PHE A 201 -2.47 4.54 15.75
C PHE A 201 -3.17 4.79 17.09
N ALA A 202 -3.28 3.77 17.94
CA ALA A 202 -3.86 3.93 19.27
C ALA A 202 -3.15 5.01 20.10
N ARG A 203 -1.80 4.99 20.12
CA ARG A 203 -0.96 5.90 20.93
C ARG A 203 -0.79 7.31 20.33
N PHE A 204 -0.70 7.45 19.01
CA PHE A 204 -0.25 8.68 18.36
C PHE A 204 -1.30 9.34 17.45
N ALA A 205 -2.43 8.70 17.14
CA ALA A 205 -3.52 9.38 16.44
C ALA A 205 -4.32 10.25 17.42
N GLY A 206 -4.44 11.55 17.10
CA GLY A 206 -5.26 12.49 17.85
C GLY A 206 -6.75 12.24 17.67
N ALA A 207 -7.59 13.00 18.38
CA ALA A 207 -9.04 12.89 18.27
C ALA A 207 -9.54 13.16 16.83
N ALA A 208 -8.97 14.15 16.15
CA ALA A 208 -9.29 14.48 14.75
C ALA A 208 -9.03 13.32 13.78
N ASP A 209 -7.86 12.66 13.86
CA ASP A 209 -7.52 11.52 13.00
C ASP A 209 -8.38 10.28 13.30
N LYS A 210 -8.76 10.09 14.57
CA LYS A 210 -9.69 9.03 14.98
C LYS A 210 -11.12 9.31 14.51
N LYS A 211 -11.60 10.57 14.54
CA LYS A 211 -12.87 11.02 13.93
C LYS A 211 -12.84 10.78 12.41
N LEU A 212 -11.86 11.36 11.71
CA LEU A 212 -11.70 11.26 10.26
C LEU A 212 -11.63 9.81 9.77
N MET A 213 -10.78 8.96 10.38
CA MET A 213 -10.67 7.55 10.01
C MET A 213 -12.01 6.81 10.17
N LYS A 214 -12.83 7.15 11.18
CA LYS A 214 -14.18 6.59 11.32
C LYS A 214 -15.12 7.12 10.24
N GLU A 215 -15.15 8.43 9.99
CA GLU A 215 -16.07 9.06 9.04
C GLU A 215 -15.85 8.60 7.60
N LEU A 216 -14.59 8.49 7.16
CA LEU A 216 -14.24 7.97 5.84
C LEU A 216 -14.67 6.49 5.69
N VAL A 217 -14.59 5.71 6.78
CA VAL A 217 -15.06 4.31 6.81
C VAL A 217 -16.58 4.22 6.83
N ASP A 218 -17.27 4.98 7.69
CA ASP A 218 -18.73 5.04 7.74
C ASP A 218 -19.29 5.42 6.37
N TRP A 219 -18.67 6.39 5.70
CA TRP A 219 -19.02 6.80 4.34
C TRP A 219 -18.84 5.65 3.34
N LEU A 220 -17.70 4.96 3.34
CA LEU A 220 -17.50 3.78 2.47
C LEU A 220 -18.55 2.69 2.73
N LEU A 221 -18.87 2.42 3.99
CA LEU A 221 -19.91 1.45 4.34
C LEU A 221 -21.31 1.90 3.86
N SER A 222 -21.60 3.21 3.87
CA SER A 222 -22.85 3.76 3.35
C SER A 222 -23.04 3.58 1.83
N LYS A 223 -21.95 3.43 1.07
CA LYS A 223 -22.00 3.23 -0.39
C LYS A 223 -21.93 1.74 -0.82
N GLN A 224 -22.03 0.79 0.10
CA GLN A 224 -22.17 -0.64 -0.22
C GLN A 224 -23.64 -1.01 -0.46
N GLU A 225 -24.25 -0.41 -1.49
CA GLU A 225 -25.71 -0.41 -1.72
C GLU A 225 -26.30 -1.82 -1.93
N ARG A 226 -25.55 -2.75 -2.52
CA ARG A 226 -25.99 -4.13 -2.79
C ARG A 226 -25.00 -5.17 -2.27
N ASN A 227 -24.01 -5.56 -3.08
CA ASN A 227 -22.99 -6.54 -2.74
C ASN A 227 -21.63 -5.88 -2.49
N ILE A 228 -21.24 -4.93 -3.34
CA ILE A 228 -19.93 -4.27 -3.39
C ILE A 228 -20.10 -2.76 -3.67
N TRP A 229 -19.10 -2.12 -4.29
CA TRP A 229 -19.06 -0.66 -4.48
C TRP A 229 -18.95 -0.26 -5.96
N ARG A 230 -19.20 1.02 -6.22
CA ARG A 230 -18.96 1.71 -7.49
C ARG A 230 -18.63 3.20 -7.28
N TYR A 231 -18.49 3.96 -8.36
CA TYR A 231 -18.48 5.43 -8.30
C TYR A 231 -19.88 6.01 -7.94
N PRO A 232 -20.00 6.88 -6.92
CA PRO A 232 -21.28 7.51 -6.55
C PRO A 232 -21.75 8.55 -7.57
N GLY A 233 -23.05 8.52 -7.85
CA GLY A 233 -23.77 9.35 -8.81
C GLY A 233 -25.00 8.59 -9.33
N LYS A 234 -25.88 9.26 -10.09
CA LYS A 234 -26.97 8.55 -10.79
C LYS A 234 -26.36 7.53 -11.77
N ALA A 235 -26.76 6.27 -11.65
CA ALA A 235 -26.73 5.36 -12.79
C ALA A 235 -27.78 5.81 -13.83
N GLY A 236 -27.74 5.24 -15.04
CA GLY A 236 -28.83 5.40 -16.00
C GLY A 236 -30.11 4.69 -15.54
N ASN A 237 -31.10 4.57 -16.43
CA ASN A 237 -32.34 3.84 -16.13
C ASN A 237 -32.14 2.32 -15.99
N SER A 238 -30.93 1.81 -16.27
CA SER A 238 -30.48 0.46 -15.98
C SER A 238 -29.77 0.38 -14.61
N GLN A 239 -30.00 -0.75 -13.91
CA GLN A 239 -29.61 -1.01 -12.51
C GLN A 239 -28.16 -0.60 -12.16
N PRO A 240 -27.87 -0.15 -10.91
CA PRO A 240 -26.55 0.33 -10.53
C PRO A 240 -25.49 -0.74 -10.74
N VAL A 241 -24.64 -0.52 -11.74
CA VAL A 241 -23.61 -1.48 -12.14
C VAL A 241 -22.47 -1.44 -11.12
N GLU A 242 -22.36 -2.52 -10.36
CA GLU A 242 -21.33 -2.78 -9.35
C GLU A 242 -19.98 -3.13 -10.01
N ASP A 243 -18.87 -2.53 -9.54
CA ASP A 243 -17.56 -2.69 -10.20
C ASP A 243 -16.43 -3.21 -9.28
N ALA A 244 -15.57 -4.06 -9.86
CA ALA A 244 -14.44 -4.68 -9.17
C ALA A 244 -13.27 -3.69 -8.91
N SER A 245 -13.22 -2.59 -9.65
CA SER A 245 -12.13 -1.60 -9.63
C SER A 245 -12.16 -0.78 -8.33
N ASN A 246 -13.26 -0.08 -8.06
CA ASN A 246 -13.49 0.62 -6.79
C ASN A 246 -13.40 -0.36 -5.61
N THR A 247 -14.04 -1.53 -5.75
CA THR A 247 -14.21 -2.51 -4.69
C THR A 247 -12.90 -3.03 -4.10
N GLN A 248 -11.85 -3.26 -4.90
CA GLN A 248 -10.54 -3.67 -4.34
C GLN A 248 -9.92 -2.57 -3.46
N TYR A 249 -10.10 -1.29 -3.81
CA TYR A 249 -9.55 -0.16 -3.06
C TYR A 249 -10.33 0.03 -1.75
N VAL A 250 -11.65 -0.19 -1.77
CA VAL A 250 -12.44 -0.28 -0.54
C VAL A 250 -12.00 -1.46 0.32
N ALA A 251 -11.78 -2.64 -0.25
CA ALA A 251 -11.29 -3.81 0.50
C ALA A 251 -9.94 -3.52 1.17
N LEU A 252 -9.00 -2.88 0.46
CA LEU A 252 -7.70 -2.46 0.99
C LEU A 252 -7.85 -1.40 2.10
N ALA A 253 -8.70 -0.39 1.89
CA ALA A 253 -8.96 0.70 2.85
C ALA A 253 -9.64 0.19 4.12
N LEU A 254 -10.72 -0.58 4.02
CA LEU A 254 -11.40 -1.18 5.18
C LEU A 254 -10.48 -2.15 5.93
N ASN A 255 -9.56 -2.84 5.23
CA ASN A 255 -8.55 -3.69 5.87
C ASN A 255 -7.43 -2.88 6.54
N ALA A 256 -7.09 -1.70 6.02
CA ALA A 256 -6.20 -0.75 6.68
C ALA A 256 -6.85 -0.14 7.94
N ALA A 257 -8.11 0.27 7.85
CA ALA A 257 -8.90 0.75 8.98
C ALA A 257 -8.99 -0.28 10.12
N ARG A 258 -9.10 -1.59 9.81
CA ARG A 258 -9.00 -2.67 10.81
C ARG A 258 -7.65 -2.69 11.54
N ARG A 259 -6.53 -2.43 10.85
CA ARG A 259 -5.20 -2.27 11.49
C ARG A 259 -5.15 -1.03 12.38
N CYS A 260 -5.83 0.05 11.98
CA CYS A 260 -6.09 1.25 12.79
C CYS A 260 -7.19 1.05 13.87
N ASN A 261 -7.59 -0.19 14.17
CA ASN A 261 -8.57 -0.54 15.21
C ASN A 261 -10.01 -0.04 14.96
N VAL A 262 -10.39 0.26 13.72
CA VAL A 262 -11.80 0.50 13.36
C VAL A 262 -12.49 -0.85 13.09
N PRO A 263 -13.60 -1.19 13.76
CA PRO A 263 -14.33 -2.43 13.54
C PRO A 263 -15.15 -2.35 12.24
N ILE A 264 -15.11 -3.41 11.43
CA ILE A 264 -15.90 -3.54 10.20
C ILE A 264 -16.81 -4.77 10.32
N GLY A 265 -18.11 -4.61 10.09
CA GLY A 265 -19.10 -5.68 10.23
C GLY A 265 -18.84 -6.90 9.33
N LYS A 266 -19.11 -8.10 9.85
CA LYS A 266 -18.86 -9.38 9.14
C LYS A 266 -19.54 -9.44 7.76
N ASP A 267 -20.75 -8.89 7.65
CA ASP A 267 -21.61 -9.05 6.47
C ASP A 267 -21.15 -8.18 5.29
N VAL A 268 -20.40 -7.11 5.55
CA VAL A 268 -19.68 -6.30 4.55
C VAL A 268 -18.74 -7.18 3.72
N TRP A 269 -17.93 -7.98 4.42
CA TRP A 269 -16.97 -8.91 3.82
C TRP A 269 -17.66 -10.10 3.16
N LYS A 270 -18.74 -10.60 3.76
CA LYS A 270 -19.53 -11.70 3.21
C LYS A 270 -20.12 -11.32 1.86
N ARG A 271 -20.86 -10.19 1.77
CA ARG A 271 -21.46 -9.71 0.52
C ARG A 271 -20.43 -9.50 -0.60
N MET A 272 -19.24 -8.99 -0.26
CA MET A 272 -18.14 -8.85 -1.21
C MET A 272 -17.60 -10.20 -1.71
N ALA A 273 -17.41 -11.18 -0.83
CA ALA A 273 -17.01 -12.53 -1.24
C ALA A 273 -18.11 -13.25 -2.03
N ASP A 274 -19.38 -13.07 -1.65
CA ASP A 274 -20.55 -13.62 -2.34
C ASP A 274 -20.63 -13.10 -3.79
N TYR A 275 -20.27 -11.83 -4.04
CA TYR A 275 -20.08 -11.28 -5.38
C TYR A 275 -18.94 -11.98 -6.13
N PHE A 276 -17.70 -11.93 -5.63
CA PHE A 276 -16.56 -12.46 -6.40
C PHE A 276 -16.62 -13.98 -6.62
N ILE A 277 -17.19 -14.75 -5.70
CA ILE A 277 -17.44 -16.20 -5.91
C ILE A 277 -18.49 -16.43 -7.02
N ARG A 278 -19.45 -15.51 -7.19
CA ARG A 278 -20.54 -15.62 -8.16
C ARG A 278 -20.17 -15.07 -9.55
N GLU A 279 -19.46 -13.95 -9.62
CA GLU A 279 -19.11 -13.25 -10.87
C GLU A 279 -17.81 -13.74 -11.53
N GLN A 280 -17.11 -14.72 -10.94
CA GLN A 280 -15.98 -15.37 -11.60
C GLN A 280 -16.43 -16.11 -12.87
N ASP A 281 -15.55 -16.20 -13.86
CA ASP A 281 -15.74 -17.01 -15.07
C ASP A 281 -16.26 -18.42 -14.74
N LYS A 282 -17.30 -18.88 -15.43
CA LYS A 282 -17.97 -20.16 -15.09
C LYS A 282 -17.12 -21.38 -15.41
N ASP A 283 -16.32 -21.28 -16.46
CA ASP A 283 -15.32 -22.28 -16.85
C ASP A 283 -14.08 -21.58 -17.38
N GLY A 284 -13.00 -22.33 -17.58
CA GLY A 284 -11.75 -21.87 -18.15
C GLY A 284 -10.80 -23.04 -18.41
N PRO A 285 -9.77 -22.85 -19.25
CA PRO A 285 -8.83 -23.93 -19.55
C PRO A 285 -8.06 -24.34 -18.29
N GLU A 286 -7.77 -25.62 -18.18
CA GLU A 286 -6.99 -26.17 -17.06
C GLU A 286 -5.57 -25.60 -17.06
N VAL A 287 -5.01 -25.50 -15.85
CA VAL A 287 -3.66 -25.01 -15.60
C VAL A 287 -2.95 -26.03 -14.72
N LYS A 288 -1.68 -26.34 -15.05
CA LYS A 288 -0.84 -27.22 -14.25
C LYS A 288 -0.84 -26.73 -12.79
N PRO A 289 -1.25 -27.56 -11.81
CA PRO A 289 -1.33 -27.14 -10.42
C PRO A 289 -0.02 -26.59 -9.86
N PHE A 290 -0.12 -25.47 -9.13
CA PHE A 290 0.94 -24.89 -8.31
C PHE A 290 0.37 -24.48 -6.93
N ARG A 291 1.21 -23.99 -6.02
CA ARG A 291 0.80 -23.59 -4.66
C ARG A 291 0.13 -22.23 -4.66
N VAL A 292 -1.00 -22.08 -3.96
CA VAL A 292 -1.58 -20.78 -3.62
C VAL A 292 -1.80 -20.75 -2.12
N PRO A 293 -0.77 -20.47 -1.30
CA PRO A 293 -0.81 -20.72 0.15
C PRO A 293 -1.95 -20.00 0.88
N GLY A 294 -2.31 -18.80 0.43
CA GLY A 294 -3.46 -18.03 0.90
C GLY A 294 -4.83 -18.64 0.59
N ALA A 295 -4.93 -19.57 -0.37
CA ALA A 295 -6.13 -20.37 -0.61
C ALA A 295 -6.05 -21.73 0.10
N ASP A 296 -4.90 -22.39 0.01
CA ASP A 296 -4.67 -23.78 0.42
C ASP A 296 -4.62 -23.95 1.95
N SER A 297 -4.25 -22.90 2.68
CA SER A 297 -4.21 -22.89 4.14
C SER A 297 -5.27 -21.98 4.79
N SER A 298 -5.53 -22.22 6.08
CA SER A 298 -6.29 -21.28 6.91
C SER A 298 -5.41 -20.13 7.38
N ILE A 299 -6.01 -18.94 7.50
CA ILE A 299 -5.37 -17.74 8.07
C ILE A 299 -4.90 -18.02 9.49
N ARG A 300 -5.63 -18.87 10.24
CA ARG A 300 -5.21 -19.35 11.57
C ARG A 300 -3.89 -20.13 11.52
N ASN A 301 -3.77 -21.12 10.62
CA ASN A 301 -2.55 -21.93 10.50
C ASN A 301 -1.37 -21.06 10.04
N LEU A 302 -1.56 -20.26 8.99
CA LEU A 302 -0.53 -19.37 8.48
C LEU A 302 -0.06 -18.34 9.53
N LYS A 303 -0.97 -17.72 10.32
CA LYS A 303 -0.58 -16.82 11.44
C LYS A 303 0.14 -17.59 12.57
N ARG A 304 -0.14 -18.87 12.79
CA ARG A 304 0.62 -19.73 13.72
C ARG A 304 2.04 -19.99 13.20
N GLU A 305 2.20 -20.31 11.92
CA GLU A 305 3.51 -20.56 11.33
C GLU A 305 4.37 -19.29 11.26
N GLY A 306 3.80 -18.12 10.91
CA GLY A 306 4.49 -16.84 11.00
C GLY A 306 4.99 -16.55 12.42
N LYS A 307 4.18 -16.83 13.45
CA LYS A 307 4.60 -16.72 14.87
C LYS A 307 5.68 -17.73 15.26
N ARG A 308 5.70 -18.94 14.68
CA ARG A 308 6.79 -19.90 14.85
C ARG A 308 8.10 -19.37 14.25
N ILE A 309 8.06 -18.84 13.02
CA ILE A 309 9.24 -18.30 12.33
C ILE A 309 9.80 -17.07 13.07
N MET A 310 8.95 -16.14 13.53
CA MET A 310 9.35 -15.02 14.39
C MET A 310 10.04 -15.48 15.70
N LYS A 311 9.56 -16.57 16.33
CA LYS A 311 10.14 -17.12 17.56
C LYS A 311 11.54 -17.68 17.31
N GLU A 312 11.75 -18.39 16.20
CA GLU A 312 13.07 -18.93 15.86
C GLU A 312 14.06 -17.84 15.43
N LEU A 313 13.64 -16.82 14.67
CA LEU A 313 14.45 -15.61 14.43
C LEU A 313 14.90 -14.96 15.74
N LYS A 314 13.98 -14.76 16.70
CA LYS A 314 14.29 -14.13 17.98
C LYS A 314 15.28 -14.94 18.82
N LYS A 315 15.26 -16.28 18.71
CA LYS A 315 16.32 -17.15 19.28
C LYS A 315 17.64 -16.98 18.55
N ALA A 316 17.63 -16.94 17.21
CA ALA A 316 18.83 -16.83 16.39
C ALA A 316 19.59 -15.52 16.66
N PHE A 317 18.91 -14.37 16.65
CA PHE A 317 19.46 -13.09 17.10
C PHE A 317 20.03 -13.15 18.53
N LYS A 318 19.36 -13.85 19.47
CA LYS A 318 19.87 -14.01 20.85
C LYS A 318 21.12 -14.91 20.92
N LYS A 319 21.26 -15.89 20.02
CA LYS A 319 22.46 -16.76 19.91
C LYS A 319 23.63 -15.99 19.29
N GLU A 320 23.37 -15.20 18.27
CA GLU A 320 24.33 -14.32 17.60
C GLU A 320 24.84 -13.22 18.54
N ALA A 321 23.95 -12.47 19.22
CA ALA A 321 24.33 -11.45 20.19
C ALA A 321 25.12 -12.01 21.40
N ARG A 322 24.96 -13.30 21.72
CA ARG A 322 25.81 -14.01 22.69
C ARG A 322 27.20 -14.29 22.11
N LYS A 323 27.29 -14.83 20.89
CA LYS A 323 28.55 -15.07 20.18
C LYS A 323 29.38 -13.80 19.98
N ALA A 324 28.72 -12.67 19.67
CA ALA A 324 29.39 -11.39 19.48
C ALA A 324 30.03 -10.86 20.77
N ARG A 325 29.36 -11.05 21.94
CA ARG A 325 29.95 -10.74 23.25
C ARG A 325 31.16 -11.62 23.54
N SER A 326 31.01 -12.95 23.47
CA SER A 326 32.11 -13.90 23.69
C SER A 326 33.25 -13.84 22.66
N LYS A 327 33.10 -13.06 21.59
CA LYS A 327 34.19 -12.66 20.68
C LYS A 327 34.87 -11.38 21.14
N LYS A 328 34.11 -10.37 21.58
CA LYS A 328 34.67 -9.11 22.10
C LYS A 328 35.49 -9.32 23.38
N ASP A 329 35.24 -10.40 24.10
CA ASP A 329 36.03 -10.85 25.25
C ASP A 329 37.36 -11.56 24.83
N LYS A 330 37.73 -11.56 23.53
CA LYS A 330 38.89 -12.27 22.94
C LYS A 330 39.50 -11.54 21.73
N ASP A 331 39.88 -10.28 21.95
CA ASP A 331 40.65 -9.39 21.07
C ASP A 331 40.03 -8.98 19.72
N GLU A 332 40.62 -7.92 19.16
CA GLU A 332 40.08 -7.17 18.03
C GLU A 332 40.69 -7.61 16.69
N GLU A 333 39.86 -8.05 15.74
CA GLU A 333 40.15 -7.75 14.34
C GLU A 333 38.93 -7.83 13.40
N LYS A 334 39.04 -7.04 12.32
CA LYS A 334 38.29 -7.07 11.05
C LYS A 334 36.77 -6.87 11.11
N GLY A 335 36.32 -5.83 10.39
CA GLY A 335 34.91 -5.48 10.22
C GLY A 335 34.14 -6.51 9.41
N ASP A 336 33.16 -7.14 10.05
CA ASP A 336 32.27 -8.13 9.42
C ASP A 336 30.99 -7.45 8.92
N MET A 337 30.60 -7.69 7.66
CA MET A 337 29.37 -7.13 7.08
C MET A 337 28.13 -7.64 7.83
N ASP A 338 27.11 -6.78 8.02
CA ASP A 338 25.91 -7.02 8.85
C ASP A 338 24.92 -8.04 8.24
N SER A 339 25.42 -9.24 7.91
CA SER A 339 24.69 -10.33 7.25
C SER A 339 23.65 -11.02 8.15
N GLY A 340 23.72 -10.78 9.47
CA GLY A 340 22.69 -11.14 10.44
C GLY A 340 22.50 -12.63 10.69
N PRO A 341 21.45 -13.00 11.47
CA PRO A 341 21.31 -14.32 12.03
C PRO A 341 20.87 -15.34 10.98
N ARG A 342 21.85 -16.09 10.46
CA ARG A 342 21.60 -17.23 9.59
C ARG A 342 20.68 -18.25 10.28
N THR A 343 19.59 -18.59 9.61
CA THR A 343 18.54 -19.51 10.07
C THR A 343 18.33 -20.58 9.00
N ALA A 344 17.79 -21.76 9.37
CA ALA A 344 17.60 -22.87 8.43
C ALA A 344 16.28 -22.73 7.66
N PRO A 345 16.26 -22.88 6.32
CA PRO A 345 15.09 -22.60 5.46
C PRO A 345 13.82 -23.32 5.91
N VAL A 346 12.65 -22.65 5.78
CA VAL A 346 11.39 -23.37 6.01
C VAL A 346 11.12 -24.33 4.88
N ASP A 347 10.88 -25.57 5.27
CA ASP A 347 10.25 -26.58 4.44
C ASP A 347 8.83 -26.13 4.03
N GLU A 348 8.69 -25.66 2.79
CA GLU A 348 7.43 -25.23 2.20
C GLU A 348 6.41 -26.38 2.08
N LYS A 349 6.89 -27.61 1.89
CA LYS A 349 6.05 -28.82 1.82
C LYS A 349 5.40 -29.09 3.18
N LYS A 350 6.10 -28.79 4.27
CA LYS A 350 5.62 -28.83 5.66
C LYS A 350 4.82 -27.60 6.10
N LEU A 351 5.02 -26.44 5.48
CA LEU A 351 4.18 -25.25 5.70
C LEU A 351 2.82 -25.34 5.00
N PHE A 352 2.82 -25.72 3.71
CA PHE A 352 1.67 -25.54 2.81
C PHE A 352 1.15 -26.85 2.20
N GLY A 353 1.78 -28.00 2.47
CA GLY A 353 1.35 -29.30 1.99
C GLY A 353 1.94 -29.67 0.61
N ASN A 354 1.14 -30.37 -0.19
CA ASN A 354 1.50 -30.82 -1.55
C ASN A 354 0.65 -30.09 -2.59
N GLU A 355 1.21 -29.82 -3.78
CA GLU A 355 0.43 -29.43 -4.95
C GLU A 355 -0.50 -30.58 -5.38
N LYS A 356 -1.78 -30.48 -5.00
CA LYS A 356 -2.82 -31.49 -5.27
C LYS A 356 -4.20 -30.89 -5.54
N HIS A 357 -4.25 -29.61 -5.90
CA HIS A 357 -5.50 -28.92 -6.17
C HIS A 357 -5.60 -28.58 -7.66
N GLU A 358 -6.56 -29.23 -8.32
CA GLU A 358 -7.03 -28.85 -9.65
C GLU A 358 -7.38 -27.36 -9.68
N MET A 359 -7.05 -26.73 -10.80
CA MET A 359 -7.30 -25.31 -11.02
C MET A 359 -7.52 -25.02 -12.50
N LYS A 360 -8.45 -24.11 -12.76
CA LYS A 360 -8.79 -23.62 -14.09
C LYS A 360 -8.51 -22.13 -14.16
N ALA A 361 -8.07 -21.63 -15.31
CA ALA A 361 -7.89 -20.19 -15.52
C ALA A 361 -9.27 -19.50 -15.60
N ARG A 362 -9.83 -19.13 -14.45
CA ARG A 362 -11.13 -18.44 -14.32
C ARG A 362 -10.93 -17.08 -13.64
N GLY A 363 -11.13 -15.99 -14.38
CA GLY A 363 -10.83 -14.64 -13.91
C GLY A 363 -12.09 -13.83 -13.59
N TRP A 364 -11.92 -12.50 -13.55
CA TRP A 364 -13.00 -11.53 -13.38
C TRP A 364 -12.94 -10.40 -14.41
N SER A 365 -14.11 -9.87 -14.75
CA SER A 365 -14.34 -8.65 -15.52
C SER A 365 -14.52 -7.41 -14.62
N TYR A 366 -14.59 -6.21 -15.21
CA TYR A 366 -14.74 -4.95 -14.47
C TYR A 366 -16.13 -4.84 -13.82
N VAL A 367 -17.17 -5.31 -14.52
CA VAL A 367 -18.55 -5.47 -14.02
C VAL A 367 -19.05 -6.91 -14.24
N THR A 368 -20.23 -7.23 -13.73
CA THR A 368 -20.90 -8.52 -13.99
C THR A 368 -21.11 -8.76 -15.49
N LYS A 369 -20.98 -10.02 -15.94
CA LYS A 369 -21.14 -10.38 -17.36
C LYS A 369 -22.57 -10.32 -17.88
N SER A 370 -23.55 -10.12 -17.00
CA SER A 370 -24.94 -9.81 -17.35
C SER A 370 -25.27 -8.31 -17.22
N ALA A 371 -24.27 -7.43 -17.31
CA ALA A 371 -24.48 -5.99 -17.40
C ALA A 371 -25.25 -5.61 -18.70
N PRO A 372 -25.89 -4.42 -18.75
CA PRO A 372 -26.57 -3.93 -19.94
C PRO A 372 -25.64 -3.88 -21.16
N LYS A 373 -26.19 -4.08 -22.37
CA LYS A 373 -25.41 -4.04 -23.62
C LYS A 373 -24.87 -2.64 -23.97
N ASP A 374 -25.32 -1.62 -23.25
CA ASP A 374 -24.94 -0.21 -23.40
C ASP A 374 -23.61 0.11 -22.70
N ASP A 375 -23.16 -0.74 -21.75
CA ASP A 375 -21.82 -0.64 -21.18
C ASP A 375 -20.74 -1.00 -22.24
N PRO A 376 -19.57 -0.34 -22.23
CA PRO A 376 -18.46 -0.70 -23.11
C PRO A 376 -18.11 -2.19 -23.01
N LYS A 377 -17.98 -2.89 -24.15
CA LYS A 377 -17.68 -4.34 -24.19
C LYS A 377 -16.44 -4.74 -23.37
N SER A 378 -15.45 -3.85 -23.26
CA SER A 378 -14.27 -4.02 -22.41
C SER A 378 -14.57 -4.17 -20.91
N PHE A 379 -15.74 -3.72 -20.43
CA PHE A 379 -16.14 -3.83 -19.03
C PHE A 379 -16.57 -5.26 -18.64
N THR A 380 -17.08 -6.06 -19.58
CA THR A 380 -17.50 -7.47 -19.36
C THR A 380 -16.43 -8.49 -19.79
N VAL A 381 -15.33 -8.03 -20.39
CA VAL A 381 -14.13 -8.84 -20.70
C VAL A 381 -13.37 -9.18 -19.42
N THR A 382 -12.93 -10.43 -19.27
CA THR A 382 -12.02 -10.85 -18.20
C THR A 382 -10.62 -10.29 -18.47
N SER A 383 -10.03 -9.56 -17.53
CA SER A 383 -8.72 -8.91 -17.70
C SER A 383 -7.76 -9.18 -16.55
N GLY A 384 -6.47 -8.86 -16.74
CA GLY A 384 -5.46 -8.98 -15.69
C GLY A 384 -5.74 -8.05 -14.51
N SER A 385 -5.98 -6.76 -14.77
CA SER A 385 -6.33 -5.78 -13.75
C SER A 385 -7.53 -6.26 -12.91
N MET A 386 -8.61 -6.72 -13.54
CA MET A 386 -9.81 -7.14 -12.80
C MET A 386 -9.66 -8.52 -12.15
N THR A 387 -8.85 -9.41 -12.71
CA THR A 387 -8.56 -10.70 -12.07
C THR A 387 -7.73 -10.54 -10.78
N THR A 388 -6.73 -9.66 -10.78
CA THR A 388 -6.01 -9.32 -9.53
C THR A 388 -6.93 -8.69 -8.48
N SER A 389 -7.95 -7.95 -8.92
CA SER A 389 -8.97 -7.33 -8.06
C SER A 389 -9.78 -8.38 -7.29
N GLY A 390 -10.23 -9.44 -7.98
CA GLY A 390 -10.97 -10.55 -7.37
C GLY A 390 -10.13 -11.38 -6.39
N VAL A 391 -8.87 -11.69 -6.74
CA VAL A 391 -7.94 -12.37 -5.84
C VAL A 391 -7.70 -11.53 -4.57
N ALA A 392 -7.42 -10.24 -4.71
CA ALA A 392 -7.19 -9.34 -3.58
C ALA A 392 -8.43 -9.22 -2.67
N ALA A 393 -9.62 -9.02 -3.24
CA ALA A 393 -10.87 -8.92 -2.49
C ALA A 393 -11.20 -10.22 -1.74
N LEU A 394 -11.09 -11.38 -2.39
CA LEU A 394 -11.36 -12.67 -1.75
C LEU A 394 -10.35 -13.01 -0.65
N MET A 395 -9.05 -12.71 -0.83
CA MET A 395 -8.05 -12.89 0.23
C MET A 395 -8.33 -12.00 1.45
N ILE A 396 -8.75 -10.76 1.24
CA ILE A 396 -9.12 -9.85 2.33
C ILE A 396 -10.43 -10.28 3.00
N ALA A 397 -11.43 -10.75 2.25
CA ALA A 397 -12.67 -11.28 2.80
C ALA A 397 -12.42 -12.54 3.64
N LYS A 398 -11.59 -13.48 3.16
CA LYS A 398 -11.11 -14.65 3.93
C LYS A 398 -10.44 -14.22 5.24
N ALA A 399 -9.57 -13.20 5.18
CA ALA A 399 -8.87 -12.63 6.33
C ALA A 399 -9.80 -12.01 7.40
N ALA A 400 -10.97 -11.51 6.99
CA ALA A 400 -11.99 -11.05 7.92
C ALA A 400 -12.84 -12.22 8.43
N LEU A 401 -13.38 -13.03 7.52
CA LEU A 401 -14.42 -14.02 7.79
C LEU A 401 -13.93 -15.28 8.50
N GLU A 402 -12.67 -15.70 8.35
CA GLU A 402 -12.10 -16.78 9.18
C GLU A 402 -12.05 -16.39 10.66
N GLY A 403 -11.84 -15.10 10.98
CA GLY A 403 -11.83 -14.58 12.34
C GLY A 403 -13.18 -14.70 13.05
N TYR A 404 -14.29 -14.54 12.30
CA TYR A 404 -15.66 -14.71 12.78
C TYR A 404 -16.20 -16.14 12.57
N GLY A 405 -15.38 -17.06 12.03
CA GLY A 405 -15.80 -18.42 11.69
C GLY A 405 -16.80 -18.52 10.53
N GLY A 406 -17.05 -17.44 9.79
CA GLY A 406 -17.93 -17.42 8.61
C GLY A 406 -17.33 -18.09 7.37
N TRP A 407 -16.00 -18.14 7.28
CA TRP A 407 -15.28 -18.84 6.20
C TRP A 407 -15.09 -20.33 6.54
N LYS A 408 -16.20 -21.08 6.58
CA LYS A 408 -16.26 -22.53 6.86
C LYS A 408 -17.11 -23.26 5.80
N SER A 409 -17.28 -24.57 5.99
CA SER A 409 -18.13 -25.46 5.20
C SER A 409 -17.90 -25.36 3.68
N GLY A 410 -18.93 -25.64 2.85
CA GLY A 410 -18.86 -25.52 1.40
C GLY A 410 -18.61 -24.10 0.91
N TYR A 411 -18.92 -23.09 1.72
CA TYR A 411 -18.66 -21.68 1.38
C TYR A 411 -17.17 -21.38 1.30
N GLY A 412 -16.42 -21.71 2.36
CA GLY A 412 -14.96 -21.56 2.38
C GLY A 412 -14.25 -22.38 1.31
N LYS A 413 -14.80 -23.55 0.92
CA LYS A 413 -14.31 -24.32 -0.24
C LYS A 413 -14.45 -23.54 -1.55
N LYS A 414 -15.63 -22.97 -1.84
CA LYS A 414 -15.86 -22.15 -3.04
C LYS A 414 -14.96 -20.91 -3.07
N GLY A 415 -14.83 -20.20 -1.96
CA GLY A 415 -13.95 -19.04 -1.84
C GLY A 415 -12.46 -19.38 -2.05
N ASN A 416 -11.96 -20.46 -1.44
CA ASN A 416 -10.59 -20.92 -1.65
C ASN A 416 -10.35 -21.34 -3.13
N GLN A 417 -11.28 -22.07 -3.75
CA GLN A 417 -11.15 -22.45 -5.17
C GLN A 417 -11.17 -21.24 -6.10
N ALA A 418 -12.02 -20.23 -5.83
CA ALA A 418 -12.04 -19.00 -6.59
C ALA A 418 -10.69 -18.27 -6.54
N ILE A 419 -10.06 -18.19 -5.36
CA ILE A 419 -8.70 -17.62 -5.21
C ILE A 419 -7.67 -18.42 -6.04
N ARG A 420 -7.70 -19.77 -5.97
CA ARG A 420 -6.80 -20.61 -6.79
C ARG A 420 -6.97 -20.37 -8.28
N ASP A 421 -8.19 -20.42 -8.77
CA ASP A 421 -8.50 -20.27 -10.19
C ASP A 421 -8.19 -18.86 -10.73
N GLY A 422 -8.30 -17.84 -9.87
CA GLY A 422 -7.83 -16.49 -10.15
C GLY A 422 -6.31 -16.40 -10.28
N CYS A 423 -5.56 -17.01 -9.35
CA CYS A 423 -4.11 -17.14 -9.47
C CYS A 423 -3.70 -17.96 -10.71
N ALA A 424 -4.44 -19.03 -11.04
CA ALA A 424 -4.22 -19.83 -12.25
C ALA A 424 -4.46 -19.03 -13.53
N TRP A 425 -5.48 -18.16 -13.56
CA TRP A 425 -5.69 -17.22 -14.66
C TRP A 425 -4.53 -16.24 -14.81
N LEU A 426 -4.03 -15.68 -13.70
CA LEU A 426 -2.88 -14.76 -13.71
C LEU A 426 -1.56 -15.46 -14.12
N ALA A 427 -1.40 -16.73 -13.77
CA ALA A 427 -0.26 -17.55 -14.19
C ALA A 427 -0.31 -17.91 -15.68
N ARG A 428 -1.49 -18.25 -16.21
CA ARG A 428 -1.68 -18.60 -17.61
C ARG A 428 -1.55 -17.41 -18.55
N ASN A 429 -2.10 -16.26 -18.16
CA ASN A 429 -2.17 -15.05 -18.97
C ASN A 429 -1.17 -13.99 -18.48
N PHE A 430 -0.03 -14.40 -17.93
CA PHE A 430 0.93 -13.50 -17.31
C PHE A 430 1.52 -12.50 -18.32
N SER A 431 1.72 -11.25 -17.89
CA SER A 431 2.57 -10.30 -18.59
C SER A 431 3.21 -9.31 -17.62
N ALA A 432 4.44 -8.88 -17.95
CA ALA A 432 5.07 -7.70 -17.34
C ALA A 432 4.90 -6.44 -18.21
N THR A 433 4.52 -6.58 -19.48
CA THR A 433 4.63 -5.53 -20.54
C THR A 433 3.30 -4.95 -21.01
N MET A 434 2.18 -5.51 -20.55
CA MET A 434 0.82 -5.03 -20.86
C MET A 434 -0.18 -5.55 -19.81
N ASN A 435 -1.41 -5.05 -19.81
CA ASN A 435 -2.55 -5.59 -19.08
C ASN A 435 -3.23 -6.72 -19.90
N PRO A 436 -3.23 -7.98 -19.43
CA PRO A 436 -3.90 -9.09 -20.11
C PRO A 436 -5.36 -8.79 -20.47
N SER A 437 -5.72 -9.10 -21.71
CA SER A 437 -7.00 -8.77 -22.39
C SER A 437 -7.29 -7.29 -22.65
N LEU A 438 -6.46 -6.34 -22.20
CA LEU A 438 -6.69 -4.89 -22.35
C LEU A 438 -5.50 -4.13 -22.97
N GLY A 439 -4.41 -4.82 -23.35
CA GLY A 439 -3.25 -4.19 -23.97
C GLY A 439 -2.59 -3.18 -23.03
N GLN A 440 -2.24 -2.00 -23.53
CA GLN A 440 -1.60 -0.96 -22.70
C GLN A 440 -2.57 -0.24 -21.73
N HIS A 441 -3.89 -0.48 -21.81
CA HIS A 441 -4.85 0.18 -20.92
C HIS A 441 -4.77 -0.37 -19.49
N TYR A 442 -4.55 0.52 -18.52
CA TYR A 442 -4.40 0.20 -17.09
C TYR A 442 -3.20 -0.73 -16.80
N HIS A 443 -2.10 -0.60 -17.56
CA HIS A 443 -0.95 -1.52 -17.45
C HIS A 443 -0.25 -1.45 -16.08
N LEU A 444 0.17 -0.27 -15.63
CA LEU A 444 0.87 -0.17 -14.34
C LEU A 444 -0.07 -0.37 -13.15
N TYR A 445 -1.34 -0.01 -13.33
CA TYR A 445 -2.43 -0.37 -12.42
C TYR A 445 -2.57 -1.90 -12.28
N TYR A 446 -2.47 -2.65 -13.39
CA TYR A 446 -2.43 -4.12 -13.38
C TYR A 446 -1.16 -4.64 -12.70
N LEU A 447 0.03 -4.09 -12.96
CA LEU A 447 1.25 -4.52 -12.27
C LEU A 447 1.14 -4.33 -10.75
N TYR A 448 0.65 -3.18 -10.28
CA TYR A 448 0.36 -2.99 -8.85
C TYR A 448 -0.79 -3.89 -8.35
N GLY A 449 -1.74 -4.27 -9.23
CA GLY A 449 -2.69 -5.36 -8.96
C GLY A 449 -2.00 -6.70 -8.74
N LEU A 450 -0.97 -7.01 -9.54
CA LEU A 450 -0.23 -8.26 -9.51
C LEU A 450 0.60 -8.40 -8.22
N GLU A 451 1.22 -7.30 -7.77
CA GLU A 451 1.84 -7.21 -6.43
C GLU A 451 0.82 -7.49 -5.33
N ARG A 452 -0.35 -6.83 -5.37
CA ARG A 452 -1.43 -7.05 -4.40
C ARG A 452 -1.90 -8.50 -4.40
N ALA A 453 -2.13 -9.10 -5.56
CA ALA A 453 -2.57 -10.48 -5.69
C ALA A 453 -1.52 -11.46 -5.14
N GLY A 454 -0.25 -11.33 -5.53
CA GLY A 454 0.85 -12.17 -5.05
C GLY A 454 1.09 -12.04 -3.55
N VAL A 455 1.19 -10.81 -3.04
CA VAL A 455 1.46 -10.52 -1.61
C VAL A 455 0.29 -10.94 -0.71
N LEU A 456 -0.97 -10.73 -1.13
CA LEU A 456 -2.13 -11.14 -0.33
C LEU A 456 -2.34 -12.66 -0.34
N SER A 457 -2.11 -13.34 -1.47
CA SER A 457 -2.21 -14.80 -1.58
C SER A 457 -0.97 -15.57 -1.10
N LEU A 458 0.10 -14.86 -0.71
CA LEU A 458 1.43 -15.42 -0.39
C LEU A 458 2.04 -16.23 -1.56
N CYS A 459 1.67 -15.89 -2.79
CA CYS A 459 2.10 -16.57 -4.01
C CYS A 459 3.21 -15.74 -4.68
N MET A 460 4.48 -16.07 -4.42
CA MET A 460 5.63 -15.36 -5.03
C MET A 460 5.91 -15.77 -6.48
N GLN A 461 5.43 -16.94 -6.90
CA GLN A 461 5.51 -17.41 -8.28
C GLN A 461 4.10 -17.77 -8.78
N LEU A 462 3.73 -17.26 -9.94
CA LEU A 462 2.46 -17.55 -10.61
C LEU A 462 2.74 -18.53 -11.76
N GLY A 463 2.60 -19.82 -11.48
CA GLY A 463 3.08 -20.87 -12.37
C GLY A 463 4.60 -20.81 -12.52
N ALA A 464 5.08 -20.43 -13.71
CA ALA A 464 6.51 -20.26 -13.99
C ALA A 464 7.04 -18.85 -13.65
N HIS A 465 6.17 -17.86 -13.45
CA HIS A 465 6.55 -16.45 -13.43
C HIS A 465 6.85 -15.93 -12.02
N ASP A 466 8.03 -15.34 -11.81
CA ASP A 466 8.34 -14.57 -10.60
C ASP A 466 7.90 -13.13 -10.86
N TRP A 467 6.63 -12.86 -10.53
CA TRP A 467 5.95 -11.62 -10.88
C TRP A 467 6.70 -10.37 -10.43
N TYR A 468 7.42 -10.44 -9.31
CA TYR A 468 8.25 -9.34 -8.82
C TYR A 468 9.52 -9.19 -9.66
N ALA A 469 10.23 -10.28 -9.97
CA ALA A 469 11.44 -10.23 -10.78
C ALA A 469 11.18 -9.68 -12.19
N GLU A 470 10.10 -10.13 -12.84
CA GLU A 470 9.74 -9.74 -14.20
C GLU A 470 9.19 -8.31 -14.25
N GLY A 471 8.26 -7.95 -13.35
CA GLY A 471 7.72 -6.59 -13.27
C GLY A 471 8.77 -5.54 -12.85
N ALA A 472 9.65 -5.85 -11.89
CA ALA A 472 10.66 -4.89 -11.43
C ALA A 472 11.72 -4.62 -12.52
N LYS A 473 12.12 -5.63 -13.30
CA LYS A 473 12.98 -5.43 -14.47
C LYS A 473 12.31 -4.55 -15.52
N TRP A 474 11.00 -4.72 -15.74
CA TRP A 474 10.25 -3.83 -16.61
C TRP A 474 10.26 -2.38 -16.11
N PHE A 475 9.93 -2.14 -14.84
CA PHE A 475 9.96 -0.77 -14.27
C PHE A 475 11.36 -0.14 -14.37
N LEU A 476 12.43 -0.86 -14.02
CA LEU A 476 13.81 -0.37 -14.10
C LEU A 476 14.24 -0.02 -15.55
N ALA A 477 13.71 -0.72 -16.55
CA ALA A 477 14.03 -0.48 -17.95
C ALA A 477 13.16 0.61 -18.63
N ASN A 478 12.07 1.06 -18.00
CA ASN A 478 11.08 1.96 -18.60
C ASN A 478 10.81 3.24 -17.76
N GLN A 479 11.74 3.61 -16.87
CA GLN A 479 11.64 4.87 -16.11
C GLN A 479 12.15 6.06 -16.92
N SER A 480 11.40 7.16 -16.93
CA SER A 480 11.81 8.44 -17.50
C SER A 480 12.99 9.06 -16.74
N GLY A 481 13.78 9.92 -17.40
CA GLY A 481 15.02 10.46 -16.83
C GLY A 481 14.84 11.30 -15.55
N ASP A 482 13.68 11.95 -15.43
CA ASP A 482 13.20 12.72 -14.27
C ASP A 482 12.60 11.85 -13.14
N GLY A 483 12.39 10.56 -13.39
CA GLY A 483 11.90 9.59 -12.42
C GLY A 483 10.46 9.12 -12.57
N HIS A 484 9.66 9.69 -13.48
CA HIS A 484 8.29 9.22 -13.67
C HIS A 484 8.24 7.90 -14.46
N TRP A 485 7.10 7.20 -14.39
CA TRP A 485 6.74 6.16 -15.36
C TRP A 485 5.61 6.70 -16.24
N PRO A 486 5.77 6.77 -17.58
CA PRO A 486 4.85 7.49 -18.44
C PRO A 486 3.45 6.87 -18.43
N GLY A 487 2.46 7.73 -18.61
CA GLY A 487 1.05 7.37 -18.66
C GLY A 487 0.71 6.46 -19.84
N ASP A 488 -0.15 5.48 -19.57
CA ASP A 488 -1.21 5.22 -20.55
C ASP A 488 -2.23 6.39 -20.49
N SER A 489 -3.03 6.56 -21.53
CA SER A 489 -4.05 7.62 -21.59
C SER A 489 -5.23 7.43 -20.63
N THR A 490 -5.19 6.42 -19.75
CA THR A 490 -6.25 6.09 -18.78
C THR A 490 -5.91 6.56 -17.36
N CYS A 491 -4.64 6.40 -16.95
CA CYS A 491 -4.18 6.64 -15.59
C CYS A 491 -3.32 7.92 -15.48
N GLY A 492 -2.48 8.21 -16.46
CA GLY A 492 -1.54 9.34 -16.46
C GLY A 492 -0.35 9.19 -15.49
N ASP A 493 0.67 10.01 -15.69
CA ASP A 493 2.03 9.83 -15.14
C ASP A 493 2.07 9.84 -13.61
N ILE A 494 1.25 10.67 -12.96
CA ILE A 494 1.15 10.75 -11.50
C ILE A 494 0.67 9.41 -10.91
N ALA A 495 -0.41 8.83 -11.45
CA ALA A 495 -0.95 7.56 -10.97
C ALA A 495 -0.02 6.40 -11.33
N ASN A 496 0.51 6.39 -12.57
CA ASN A 496 1.47 5.39 -13.03
C ASN A 496 2.76 5.38 -12.18
N THR A 497 3.28 6.55 -11.81
CA THR A 497 4.45 6.68 -10.93
C THR A 497 4.14 6.22 -9.50
N CYS A 498 2.94 6.51 -8.98
CA CYS A 498 2.48 5.95 -7.72
C CYS A 498 2.45 4.41 -7.76
N PHE A 499 1.93 3.80 -8.83
CA PHE A 499 1.87 2.35 -8.99
C PHE A 499 3.27 1.72 -9.09
N GLY A 500 4.23 2.37 -9.77
CA GLY A 500 5.63 1.94 -9.82
C GLY A 500 6.29 1.90 -8.44
N ILE A 501 6.16 2.97 -7.64
CA ILE A 501 6.67 3.00 -6.26
C ILE A 501 6.04 1.89 -5.40
N LEU A 502 4.72 1.75 -5.47
CA LEU A 502 3.96 0.78 -4.67
C LEU A 502 4.31 -0.67 -5.04
N PHE A 503 4.54 -0.94 -6.33
CA PHE A 503 5.02 -2.24 -6.81
C PHE A 503 6.45 -2.52 -6.32
N LEU A 504 7.40 -1.62 -6.62
CA LEU A 504 8.83 -1.83 -6.38
C LEU A 504 9.14 -2.04 -4.90
N LYS A 505 8.49 -1.29 -3.98
CA LYS A 505 8.68 -1.46 -2.53
C LYS A 505 7.83 -2.58 -1.90
N ARG A 506 7.01 -3.29 -2.69
CA ARG A 506 6.05 -4.32 -2.24
C ARG A 506 5.20 -3.76 -1.09
N ALA A 507 4.51 -2.67 -1.41
CA ALA A 507 3.85 -1.78 -0.47
C ALA A 507 2.61 -2.38 0.20
N THR A 508 2.04 -3.44 -0.37
CA THR A 508 0.87 -4.11 0.19
C THR A 508 1.19 -4.76 1.51
N THR A 509 0.40 -4.43 2.54
CA THR A 509 0.46 -5.14 3.81
C THR A 509 -0.13 -6.53 3.61
N PRO A 510 0.64 -7.63 3.74
CA PRO A 510 0.12 -8.97 3.54
C PRO A 510 -0.94 -9.28 4.59
N VAL A 511 -1.84 -10.23 4.28
CA VAL A 511 -2.82 -10.76 5.25
C VAL A 511 -2.13 -11.31 6.50
N ILE A 512 -0.90 -11.82 6.31
CA ILE A 512 -0.11 -12.55 7.29
C ILE A 512 1.35 -12.21 7.08
N GLU A 513 1.99 -11.75 8.14
CA GLU A 513 3.41 -11.49 8.13
C GLU A 513 4.19 -12.75 8.49
N LEU A 514 4.71 -13.39 7.44
CA LEU A 514 6.01 -14.04 7.55
C LEU A 514 7.07 -12.94 7.71
N PRO A 515 8.10 -13.11 8.56
CA PRO A 515 9.18 -12.15 8.63
C PRO A 515 9.81 -11.93 7.26
N ARG A 516 9.95 -10.66 6.84
CA ARG A 516 10.76 -10.35 5.66
C ARG A 516 12.17 -10.90 5.90
N ASP A 517 12.68 -11.60 4.89
CA ASP A 517 14.08 -11.99 4.74
C ASP A 517 14.71 -12.95 5.76
N THR A 518 13.93 -13.90 6.27
CA THR A 518 14.54 -15.16 6.70
C THR A 518 15.19 -15.91 5.52
N PHE A 519 16.31 -16.59 5.80
CA PHE A 519 16.98 -17.61 4.97
C PHE A 519 17.98 -17.14 3.90
N THR A 520 19.09 -16.63 4.41
CA THR A 520 20.42 -16.75 3.80
C THR A 520 20.70 -18.19 3.33
N GLY A 521 21.02 -18.37 2.05
CA GLY A 521 21.56 -19.63 1.50
C GLY A 521 20.51 -20.69 1.11
N ALA A 522 20.37 -20.87 -0.20
CA ALA A 522 19.59 -21.90 -0.91
C ALA A 522 18.08 -21.98 -0.59
N SER A 523 17.26 -21.75 -1.64
CA SER A 523 15.81 -21.94 -1.70
C SER A 523 14.95 -21.37 -0.56
N LEU A 524 14.24 -20.29 -0.87
CA LEU A 524 12.90 -20.08 -0.33
C LEU A 524 11.79 -20.41 -1.34
N PHE A 525 12.09 -20.40 -2.65
CA PHE A 525 11.14 -20.64 -3.74
C PHE A 525 11.75 -21.38 -4.97
N ASN A 526 12.99 -21.86 -4.89
CA ASN A 526 13.54 -22.82 -5.86
C ASN A 526 14.87 -23.39 -5.32
N PRO A 527 15.02 -24.71 -5.12
CA PRO A 527 16.33 -25.33 -5.02
C PRO A 527 16.99 -25.30 -6.40
N LYS A 528 18.29 -25.01 -6.47
CA LYS A 528 19.03 -25.33 -7.70
C LYS A 528 18.90 -26.84 -7.93
N LYS A 529 18.28 -27.25 -9.02
CA LYS A 529 18.56 -28.57 -9.59
C LYS A 529 20.08 -28.64 -9.78
N LYS A 530 20.69 -29.68 -9.20
CA LYS A 530 21.88 -30.26 -9.80
C LYS A 530 21.38 -31.04 -11.01
N ASP A 531 21.36 -30.39 -12.18
CA ASP A 531 21.37 -31.15 -13.42
C ASP A 531 22.82 -31.63 -13.59
N GLU A 532 23.08 -32.82 -13.05
CA GLU A 532 24.30 -33.58 -13.34
C GLU A 532 24.24 -34.04 -14.80
N ASN A 533 25.41 -34.18 -15.45
CA ASN A 533 25.59 -34.37 -16.90
C ASN A 533 25.35 -33.14 -17.80
N VAL A 534 26.24 -32.14 -17.68
CA VAL A 534 26.79 -31.50 -18.88
C VAL A 534 28.24 -31.97 -19.01
N ALA A 535 28.55 -32.67 -20.10
CA ALA A 535 29.90 -33.18 -20.34
C ALA A 535 30.89 -32.03 -20.57
N ARG A 536 32.13 -32.20 -20.09
CA ARG A 536 33.24 -31.33 -20.51
C ARG A 536 33.64 -31.73 -21.94
N PRO A 537 33.63 -30.82 -22.93
CA PRO A 537 34.51 -30.99 -24.08
C PRO A 537 35.96 -30.88 -23.57
N GLY A 538 36.84 -31.77 -24.03
CA GLY A 538 38.22 -31.80 -23.61
C GLY A 538 39.11 -32.26 -24.77
N LYS A 539 40.14 -31.45 -25.04
CA LYS A 539 40.91 -31.39 -26.31
C LYS A 539 40.12 -30.71 -27.43
#